data_AF-D1C241-F1
#
_entry.id   AF-D1C241-F1
#
_cell.length_a   1.000
_cell.length_b   1.000
_cell.length_c   1.000
_cell.angle_alpha   90.00
_cell.angle_beta   90.00
_cell.angle_gamma   90.00
#
_symmetry.space_group_name_H-M   'P 1'
#
loop_
_entity.id
_entity.type
_entity.pdbx_description
1 polymer ?
#
loop_
_entity_poly.entity_id
_entity_poly.type
_entity_poly.pdbx_seq_one_letter_code
_entity_poly.pdbx_strand_id
1 'polypeptide(L)' 'MQAGAHESIELAYRGHVYTILAVPMGARCWSAVCSELGIVQGHYPTARDAILGGLHLVLQYRTRRADLAA' A
#
# COMPACT_ATOMS: atom_id res chain seq x y z
N MET A 1 -23.43 -3.81 4.89
CA MET A 1 -22.36 -2.84 5.19
C MET A 1 -21.85 -2.32 3.86
N GLN A 2 -21.94 -1.02 3.59
CA GLN A 2 -21.36 -0.44 2.37
C GLN A 2 -19.85 -0.68 2.40
N ALA A 3 -19.33 -1.37 1.39
CA ALA A 3 -17.89 -1.41 1.14
C ALA A 3 -17.48 0.02 0.82
N GLY A 4 -16.91 0.73 1.81
CA GLY A 4 -16.34 2.06 1.58
C GLY A 4 -15.35 1.96 0.43
N ALA A 5 -15.47 2.86 -0.55
CA ALA A 5 -14.63 2.85 -1.74
C ALA A 5 -13.15 2.73 -1.33
N HIS A 6 -12.51 1.66 -1.78
CA HIS A 6 -11.07 1.48 -1.58
C HIS A 6 -10.36 2.58 -2.38
N GLU A 7 -9.54 3.39 -1.71
CA GLU A 7 -8.61 4.27 -2.43
C GLU A 7 -7.38 3.45 -2.82
N SER A 8 -6.89 3.64 -4.04
CA SER A 8 -5.74 2.91 -4.55
C SER A 8 -4.85 3.80 -5.41
N ILE A 9 -3.55 3.52 -5.37
CA ILE A 9 -2.60 4.06 -6.34
C ILE A 9 -1.71 2.96 -6.89
N GLU A 10 -1.20 3.17 -8.10
CA GLU A 10 -0.15 2.36 -8.70
C GLU A 10 1.16 3.16 -8.66
N LEU A 11 2.23 2.51 -8.20
CA LEU A 11 3.57 3.08 -8.16
C LEU A 11 4.51 2.21 -8.99
N ALA A 12 4.99 2.74 -10.12
CA ALA A 12 6.11 2.15 -10.84
C ALA A 12 7.43 2.52 -10.14
N TYR A 13 8.10 1.55 -9.54
CA TYR A 13 9.35 1.75 -8.83
C TYR A 13 10.29 0.54 -9.01
N ARG A 14 11.55 0.81 -9.37
CA ARG A 14 12.58 -0.23 -9.57
C ARG A 14 12.11 -1.38 -10.46
N GLY A 15 11.59 -1.10 -11.66
CA GLY A 15 11.18 -2.14 -12.62
C GLY A 15 9.86 -2.87 -12.28
N HIS A 16 9.27 -2.62 -11.11
CA HIS A 16 8.01 -3.23 -10.70
C HIS A 16 6.90 -2.19 -10.53
N VAL A 17 5.67 -2.60 -10.79
CA VAL A 17 4.46 -1.84 -10.44
C VAL A 17 3.94 -2.39 -9.13
N TYR A 18 3.82 -1.53 -8.13
CA TYR A 18 3.24 -1.84 -6.83
C TYR A 18 1.86 -1.21 -6.73
N THR A 19 0.87 -1.99 -6.33
CA THR A 19 -0.47 -1.47 -6.06
C THR A 19 -0.63 -1.27 -4.57
N ILE A 20 -0.82 -0.02 -4.17
CA ILE A 20 -1.04 0.36 -2.77
C ILE A 20 -2.52 0.65 -2.58
N LEU A 21 -3.15 -0.09 -1.69
CA LEU A 21 -4.57 0.03 -1.35
C LEU A 21 -4.72 0.61 0.06
N ALA A 22 -5.62 1.57 0.22
CA ALA A 22 -6.15 1.95 1.51
C ALA A 22 -7.45 1.17 1.76
N VAL A 23 -7.43 0.32 2.79
CA VAL A 23 -8.55 -0.53 3.14
C VAL A 23 -9.18 -0.05 4.46
N PRO A 24 -10.49 0.22 4.52
CA PRO A 24 -11.14 0.63 5.75
C PRO A 24 -11.20 -0.55 6.74
N MET A 25 -10.68 -0.35 7.94
CA MET A 25 -10.70 -1.30 9.05
C MET A 25 -11.74 -0.84 10.08
N GLY A 26 -13.03 -0.96 9.76
CA GLY A 26 -14.11 -0.48 10.62
C GLY A 26 -14.40 1.02 10.49
N ALA A 27 -14.95 1.63 11.54
CA ALA A 27 -15.64 2.93 11.41
C ALA A 27 -14.72 4.16 11.27
N ARG A 28 -13.46 4.08 11.72
CA ARG A 28 -12.58 5.27 11.85
C ARG A 28 -11.09 4.99 11.63
N CYS A 29 -10.75 3.85 11.04
CA CYS A 29 -9.36 3.58 10.71
C CYS A 29 -9.21 2.86 9.38
N TRP A 30 -8.04 3.02 8.80
CA TRP A 30 -7.64 2.51 7.50
C TRP A 30 -6.30 1.77 7.65
N SER A 31 -6.06 0.79 6.79
CA SER A 31 -4.77 0.11 6.67
C SER A 31 -4.25 0.23 5.26
N ALA A 32 -2.92 0.26 5.14
CA ALA A 32 -2.23 0.20 3.86
C ALA A 32 -1.99 -1.26 3.49
N VAL A 33 -2.27 -1.63 2.24
CA VAL A 33 -2.00 -2.98 1.72
C VAL A 33 -1.19 -2.84 0.44
N CYS A 34 -0.10 -3.61 0.32
CA CYS A 34 0.64 -3.78 -0.92
C CYS A 34 0.79 -5.29 -1.18
N SER A 35 0.03 -5.79 -2.15
CA SER A 35 -0.09 -7.22 -2.45
C SER A 35 1.22 -7.80 -2.97
N GLU A 36 1.95 -7.03 -3.78
CA GLU A 36 3.21 -7.46 -4.39
C GLU A 36 4.30 -7.68 -3.33
N LEU A 37 4.23 -6.96 -2.21
CA LEU A 37 5.12 -7.13 -1.07
C LEU A 37 4.57 -8.10 -0.01
N GLY A 38 3.30 -8.50 -0.12
CA GLY A 38 2.60 -9.29 0.91
C GLY A 38 2.47 -8.55 2.24
N ILE A 39 2.40 -7.21 2.22
CA ILE A 39 2.39 -6.38 3.43
C ILE A 39 0.99 -5.79 3.66
N VAL A 40 0.51 -5.93 4.89
CA VAL A 40 -0.60 -5.18 5.46
C VAL A 40 -0.05 -4.38 6.62
N GLN A 41 -0.22 -3.06 6.61
CA GLN A 41 0.36 -2.19 7.64
C GLN A 41 -0.64 -1.19 8.20
N GLY A 42 -0.54 -1.03 9.52
CA GLY A 42 -0.85 0.21 10.21
C GLY A 42 -2.33 0.46 10.46
N HIS A 43 -2.57 1.41 11.36
CA HIS A 43 -3.87 2.01 11.61
C HIS A 43 -3.73 3.50 11.33
N TYR A 44 -4.36 3.95 10.25
CA TYR A 44 -4.31 5.32 9.78
C TYR A 44 -5.68 5.98 9.97
N PRO A 45 -5.72 7.26 10.36
CA PRO A 45 -6.99 7.95 10.58
C PRO A 45 -7.73 8.23 9.27
N THR A 46 -7.02 8.29 8.13
CA THR A 46 -7.60 8.55 6.81
C THR A 46 -7.06 7.57 5.76
N ALA A 47 -7.80 7.42 4.65
CA ALA A 47 -7.35 6.64 3.49
C ALA A 47 -6.05 7.20 2.90
N ARG A 48 -5.93 8.54 2.79
CA ARG A 48 -4.72 9.22 2.31
C ARG A 48 -3.49 8.90 3.15
N ASP A 49 -3.62 8.89 4.48
CA ASP A 49 -2.51 8.56 5.37
C ASP A 49 -2.09 7.09 5.20
N ALA A 50 -3.04 6.19 4.95
CA ALA A 50 -2.74 4.79 4.60
C ALA A 50 -1.98 4.69 3.25
N ILE A 51 -2.39 5.44 2.22
CA ILE A 51 -1.66 5.49 0.95
C ILE A 51 -0.22 5.97 1.15
N LEU A 52 -0.01 7.05 1.92
CA LEU A 52 1.33 7.55 2.24
C LEU A 52 2.16 6.53 3.03
N GLY A 53 1.54 5.79 3.95
CA GLY A 53 2.17 4.68 4.65
C GLY A 53 2.62 3.55 3.71
N GLY A 54 1.75 3.14 2.79
CA GLY A 54 2.08 2.13 1.78
C GLY A 54 3.19 2.58 0.82
N LEU A 55 3.20 3.87 0.42
CA LEU A 55 4.29 4.44 -0.36
C LEU A 55 5.62 4.37 0.39
N HIS A 56 5.62 4.76 1.66
CA HIS A 56 6.81 4.70 2.50
C HIS A 56 7.37 3.28 2.60
N LEU A 57 6.50 2.27 2.74
CA LEU A 57 6.90 0.86 2.72
C LEU A 57 7.55 0.45 1.41
N VAL A 58 6.92 0.74 0.27
CA VAL A 58 7.46 0.37 -1.04
C VAL A 58 8.84 1.01 -1.25
N LEU A 59 9.03 2.25 -0.82
CA LEU A 59 10.30 2.96 -0.92
C LEU A 59 11.38 2.40 0.02
N GLN A 60 11.00 1.98 1.23
CA GLN A 60 11.92 1.40 2.21
C GLN A 60 12.19 -0.09 2.00
N TYR A 61 11.33 -0.79 1.26
CA TYR A 61 11.51 -2.21 0.99
C TYR A 61 12.89 -2.43 0.34
N ARG A 62 13.70 -3.28 0.98
CA ARG A 62 15.05 -3.60 0.50
C ARG A 62 14.92 -4.24 -0.87
N THR A 63 15.50 -3.61 -1.88
CA THR A 63 15.60 -4.17 -3.23
C THR A 63 16.24 -5.54 -3.16
N ARG A 64 15.52 -6.58 -3.58
CA ARG A 64 16.14 -7.87 -3.88
C ARG A 64 16.64 -7.81 -5.31
N ARG A 65 17.70 -8.56 -5.62
CA ARG A 65 18.28 -8.58 -6.97
C ARG A 65 17.28 -9.05 -8.05
N ALA A 66 16.30 -9.87 -7.65
CA ALA A 66 15.19 -10.28 -8.50
C ALA A 66 14.30 -9.10 -8.93
N ASP A 67 14.21 -8.05 -8.10
CA ASP A 67 13.39 -6.87 -8.36
C ASP A 67 14.03 -5.92 -9.40
N LEU A 68 15.30 -6.13 -9.77
CA LEU A 68 16.02 -5.27 -10.72
C LEU A 68 16.03 -5.82 -12.15
N ALA A 69 15.50 -7.02 -12.36
CA ALA A 69 15.58 -7.73 -13.63
C ALA A 69 14.33 -7.60 -14.51
N ALA A 70 13.36 -6.76 -14.11
CA ALA A 70 12.16 -6.43 -14.88
C ALA A 70 12.38 -5.20 -15.77
#